data_AF-A0A9Q0JZL4-F1
#
_entry.id   AF-A0A9Q0JZL4-F1
#
_cell.length_a   1.000
_cell.length_b   1.000
_cell.length_c   1.000
_cell.angle_alpha   90.00
_cell.angle_beta   90.00
_cell.angle_gamma   90.00
#
_symmetry.space_group_name_H-M   'P 1'
#
loop_
_entity.id
_entity.type
_entity.pdbx_description
1 polymer ?
#
loop_
_entity_poly.entity_id
_entity_poly.type
_entity_poly.pdbx_seq_one_letter_code
_entity_poly.pdbx_strand_id
1 'polypeptide(L)'
;MVTMSATLNKQDIQTRISEHLILDLSNTSEDGAREKLSNALSNKKFLLILDDMDCGATIRAQECWNPHPTRSHKVSNIMLTTRHQDMDADFIMNVQPLLEDEAWSLFVEKAGLHVTADPINPFAAKIVKRCEGLPLAIVTVARAMANTHGVGEWANAEREMKESIQDIRGTCTLDYFPRV
;
A
#
# COMPACT_ATOMS: atom_id res chain seq x y z
N MET A 1 14.83 4.49 1.76
CA MET A 1 13.44 4.28 1.34
C MET A 1 13.11 5.41 0.40
N VAL A 2 12.79 5.12 -0.86
CA VAL A 2 12.45 6.16 -1.84
C VAL A 2 10.92 6.18 -1.94
N THR A 3 10.27 7.15 -1.30
CA THR A 3 8.80 7.29 -1.32
C THR A 3 8.37 8.11 -2.53
N MET A 4 7.59 7.53 -3.43
CA MET A 4 7.32 8.03 -4.77
C MET A 4 5.87 8.53 -4.91
N SER A 5 5.60 9.50 -5.78
CA SER A 5 4.29 10.18 -5.91
C SER A 5 3.87 10.31 -7.38
N ALA A 6 2.74 9.66 -7.70
CA ALA A 6 1.72 9.86 -8.75
C ALA A 6 2.06 10.07 -10.24
N THR A 7 3.25 10.45 -10.67
CA THR A 7 3.57 10.45 -12.12
C THR A 7 5.06 10.43 -12.28
N LEU A 8 5.64 9.23 -12.37
CA LEU A 8 7.08 9.09 -12.45
C LEU A 8 7.44 8.38 -13.75
N ASN A 9 8.23 9.09 -14.54
CA ASN A 9 8.93 8.48 -15.66
C ASN A 9 10.28 7.94 -15.18
N LYS A 10 10.93 7.14 -16.01
CA LYS A 10 12.24 6.51 -15.72
C LYS A 10 13.31 7.49 -15.21
N GLN A 11 13.29 8.76 -15.64
CA GLN A 11 14.29 9.76 -15.27
C GLN A 11 14.15 10.18 -13.80
N ASP A 12 12.92 10.27 -13.29
CA ASP A 12 12.69 10.64 -11.90
C ASP A 12 13.18 9.56 -10.92
N ILE A 13 12.95 8.30 -11.29
CA ILE A 13 13.48 7.13 -10.58
C ILE A 13 15.01 7.24 -10.51
N GLN A 14 15.66 7.33 -11.69
CA GLN A 14 17.12 7.42 -11.82
C GLN A 14 17.71 8.58 -11.01
N THR A 15 17.08 9.75 -11.07
CA THR A 15 17.51 10.95 -10.33
C THR A 15 17.48 10.71 -8.83
N ARG A 16 16.39 10.18 -8.29
CA ARG A 16 16.26 9.96 -6.84
C ARG A 16 17.21 8.89 -6.29
N ILE A 17 17.48 7.86 -7.09
CA ILE A 17 18.51 6.87 -6.76
C ILE A 17 19.88 7.53 -6.74
N SER A 18 20.17 8.38 -7.74
CA SER A 18 21.45 9.08 -7.82
C SER A 18 21.69 10.00 -6.64
N GLU A 19 20.67 10.72 -6.16
CA GLU A 19 20.75 11.53 -4.95
C GLU A 19 21.09 10.68 -3.72
N HIS A 20 20.46 9.52 -3.58
CA HIS A 20 20.75 8.57 -2.49
C HIS A 20 22.16 7.96 -2.58
N LEU A 21 22.66 7.77 -3.80
CA LEU A 21 24.00 7.22 -4.05
C LEU A 21 25.08 8.32 -4.12
N ILE A 22 24.69 9.60 -4.00
CA ILE A 22 25.56 10.78 -4.16
C ILE A 22 26.30 10.73 -5.50
N LEU A 23 25.56 10.47 -6.58
CA LEU A 23 26.08 10.43 -7.95
C LEU A 23 25.60 11.66 -8.72
N ASP A 24 26.53 12.31 -9.40
CA ASP A 24 26.19 13.40 -10.31
C ASP A 24 25.76 12.86 -11.68
N LEU A 25 24.47 13.01 -11.97
CA LEU A 25 23.87 12.71 -13.26
C LEU A 25 23.65 13.96 -14.13
N SER A 26 24.08 15.15 -13.68
CA SER A 26 23.96 16.38 -14.47
C SER A 26 24.70 16.22 -15.81
N ASN A 27 24.12 16.79 -16.88
CA ASN A 27 24.64 16.72 -18.25
C ASN A 27 24.90 15.30 -18.78
N THR A 28 24.28 14.28 -18.19
CA THR A 28 24.46 12.89 -18.62
C THR A 28 23.28 12.48 -19.50
N SER A 29 23.55 11.79 -20.62
CA SER A 29 22.50 11.17 -21.44
C SER A 29 21.78 10.07 -20.64
N GLU A 30 20.61 9.64 -21.11
CA GLU A 30 19.87 8.54 -20.47
C GLU A 30 20.73 7.27 -20.34
N ASP A 31 21.50 6.93 -21.38
CA ASP A 31 22.42 5.80 -21.35
C ASP A 31 23.58 5.99 -20.38
N GLY A 32 24.15 7.20 -20.32
CA GLY A 32 25.21 7.50 -19.35
C GLY A 32 24.72 7.47 -17.91
N ALA A 33 23.48 7.91 -17.66
CA ALA A 33 22.86 7.86 -16.34
C ALA A 33 22.65 6.42 -15.90
N ARG A 34 22.14 5.59 -16.81
CA ARG A 34 21.99 4.14 -16.63
C ARG A 34 23.32 3.45 -16.35
N GLU A 35 24.38 3.80 -17.06
CA GLU A 35 25.72 3.26 -16.86
C GLU A 35 26.31 3.66 -15.50
N LYS A 36 26.24 4.95 -15.14
CA LYS A 36 26.71 5.44 -13.83
C LYS A 36 26.00 4.75 -12.67
N LEU A 37 24.68 4.63 -12.73
CA LEU A 37 23.88 3.93 -11.72
C LEU A 37 24.25 2.44 -11.66
N SER A 38 24.35 1.78 -12.81
CA SER A 38 24.76 0.38 -12.92
C SER A 38 26.15 0.14 -12.30
N ASN A 39 27.12 1.01 -12.59
CA ASN A 39 28.47 0.92 -12.04
C ASN A 39 28.49 1.15 -10.53
N ALA A 40 27.75 2.15 -10.04
CA ALA A 40 27.70 2.45 -8.61
C ALA A 40 27.03 1.34 -7.79
N LEU A 41 26.11 0.59 -8.40
CA LEU A 41 25.42 -0.55 -7.80
C LEU A 41 26.13 -1.88 -8.07
N SER A 42 27.08 -1.91 -9.01
CA SER A 42 27.86 -3.10 -9.32
C SER A 42 28.57 -3.62 -8.06
N ASN A 43 28.58 -4.94 -7.88
CA ASN A 43 29.18 -5.64 -6.75
C ASN A 43 28.61 -5.32 -5.35
N LYS A 44 27.50 -4.57 -5.27
CA LYS A 44 26.74 -4.34 -4.04
C LYS A 44 25.53 -5.27 -3.96
N LYS A 45 25.13 -5.62 -2.74
CA LYS A 45 23.84 -6.24 -2.46
C LYS A 45 22.91 -5.14 -1.99
N PHE A 46 21.78 -4.96 -2.65
CA PHE A 46 20.80 -3.93 -2.28
C PHE A 46 19.37 -4.44 -2.35
N LEU A 47 18.48 -3.73 -1.65
CA LEU A 47 17.04 -3.80 -1.79
C LEU A 47 16.56 -2.43 -2.22
N LEU A 48 15.98 -2.34 -3.41
CA LEU A 48 15.30 -1.15 -3.88
C LEU A 48 13.81 -1.28 -3.58
N ILE A 49 13.23 -0.31 -2.89
CA ILE A 49 11.79 -0.26 -2.61
C ILE A 49 11.22 0.95 -3.35
N LEU A 50 10.28 0.68 -4.26
CA LEU A 50 9.54 1.67 -5.04
C LEU A 50 8.10 1.66 -4.54
N ASP A 51 7.73 2.69 -3.78
CA ASP A 51 6.45 2.74 -3.06
C ASP A 51 5.39 3.55 -3.81
N ASP A 52 4.16 3.04 -3.90
CA ASP A 52 2.99 3.62 -4.59
C ASP A 52 3.24 3.97 -6.06
N MET A 53 3.68 2.96 -6.82
CA MET A 53 3.89 3.08 -8.26
C MET A 53 2.56 3.02 -9.01
N ASP A 54 2.13 4.16 -9.55
CA ASP A 54 0.99 4.28 -10.47
C ASP A 54 1.45 4.08 -11.93
N CYS A 55 2.06 2.93 -12.17
CA CYS A 55 2.34 2.45 -13.51
C CYS A 55 1.09 1.75 -14.01
N GLY A 56 0.30 2.37 -14.89
CA GLY A 56 -0.80 1.69 -15.57
C GLY A 56 -0.34 0.37 -16.23
N ALA A 57 -1.28 -0.47 -16.64
CA ALA A 57 -1.16 -1.89 -17.01
C ALA A 57 -0.08 -2.32 -18.04
N THR A 58 0.81 -1.43 -18.47
CA THR A 58 1.75 -1.65 -19.57
C THR A 58 3.22 -1.55 -19.16
N ILE A 59 3.56 -1.02 -17.98
CA ILE A 59 4.98 -0.83 -17.64
C ILE A 59 5.51 -2.05 -16.91
N ARG A 60 6.49 -2.74 -17.51
CA ARG A 60 7.20 -3.84 -16.86
C ARG A 60 8.06 -3.27 -15.74
N ALA A 61 8.13 -3.93 -14.59
CA ALA A 61 9.06 -3.55 -13.50
C ALA A 61 10.51 -3.42 -14.00
N GLN A 62 10.87 -4.21 -15.01
CA GLN A 62 12.15 -4.16 -15.71
C GLN A 62 12.36 -2.83 -16.45
N GLU A 63 11.32 -2.25 -17.06
CA GLU A 63 11.41 -0.99 -17.82
C GLU A 63 11.56 0.25 -16.92
N CYS A 64 10.98 0.22 -15.72
CA CYS A 64 11.10 1.30 -14.73
C CYS A 64 12.54 1.51 -14.25
N TRP A 65 13.35 0.43 -14.20
CA TRP A 65 14.65 0.43 -13.55
C TRP A 65 15.82 0.17 -14.52
N ASN A 66 15.68 -0.78 -15.44
CA ASN A 66 16.70 -1.36 -16.34
C ASN A 66 18.14 -0.81 -16.25
N PRO A 67 18.93 -1.04 -15.18
CA PRO A 67 20.37 -0.94 -15.26
C PRO A 67 20.90 -2.13 -16.06
N HIS A 68 22.04 -1.95 -16.73
CA HIS A 68 22.69 -3.05 -17.46
C HIS A 68 22.78 -4.31 -16.56
N PRO A 69 22.51 -5.52 -17.09
CA PRO A 69 22.71 -6.74 -16.33
C PRO A 69 24.16 -6.79 -15.85
N THR A 70 24.37 -6.53 -14.56
CA THR A 70 25.70 -6.62 -13.96
C THR A 70 26.04 -8.10 -13.83
N ARG A 71 27.25 -8.46 -14.27
CA ARG A 71 27.82 -9.82 -14.22
C ARG A 71 28.10 -10.30 -12.77
N SER A 72 27.37 -9.78 -11.80
CA SER A 72 27.66 -9.94 -10.37
C SER A 72 26.94 -11.17 -9.79
N HIS A 73 27.68 -11.98 -9.04
CA HIS A 73 27.17 -13.14 -8.30
C HIS A 73 26.39 -12.76 -7.02
N LYS A 74 26.04 -11.47 -6.82
CA LYS A 74 25.31 -10.98 -5.64
C LYS A 74 23.87 -10.66 -6.01
N VAL A 75 22.92 -11.37 -5.38
CA VAL A 75 21.47 -11.18 -5.58
C VAL A 75 21.03 -9.86 -4.96
N SER A 76 20.45 -8.98 -5.77
CA SER A 76 19.80 -7.73 -5.35
C SER A 76 18.32 -7.80 -5.71
N ASN A 77 17.46 -7.25 -4.85
CA ASN A 77 16.01 -7.35 -5.01
C ASN A 77 15.39 -5.98 -5.26
N ILE A 78 14.32 -5.96 -6.04
CA ILE A 78 13.47 -4.79 -6.26
C ILE A 78 12.08 -5.16 -5.75
N MET A 79 11.54 -4.34 -4.86
CA MET A 79 10.18 -4.46 -4.36
C MET A 79 9.40 -3.24 -4.83
N LEU A 80 8.24 -3.48 -5.45
CA LEU A 80 7.32 -2.44 -5.86
C LEU A 80 6.01 -2.61 -5.10
N THR A 81 5.42 -1.51 -4.66
CA THR A 81 4.02 -1.49 -4.21
C THR A 81 3.21 -0.70 -5.25
N THR A 82 2.04 -1.22 -5.62
CA THR A 82 1.16 -0.61 -6.61
C THR A 82 -0.29 -0.94 -6.28
N ARG A 83 -1.21 -0.17 -6.87
CA ARG A 83 -2.65 -0.40 -6.81
C ARG A 83 -3.16 -1.23 -8.01
N HIS A 84 -2.31 -1.48 -9.01
CA HIS A 84 -2.66 -2.24 -10.21
C HIS A 84 -2.27 -3.72 -10.07
N GLN A 85 -3.17 -4.62 -10.45
CA GLN A 85 -2.93 -6.06 -10.38
C GLN A 85 -2.13 -6.59 -11.59
N ASP A 86 -2.18 -5.88 -12.71
CA ASP A 86 -1.57 -6.28 -13.97
C ASP A 86 -0.10 -5.83 -14.05
N MET A 87 0.76 -6.49 -13.28
CA MET A 87 2.21 -6.26 -13.29
C MET A 87 2.99 -7.52 -13.65
N ASP A 88 4.00 -7.36 -14.49
CA ASP A 88 4.97 -8.41 -14.80
C ASP A 88 6.12 -8.36 -13.79
N ALA A 89 6.15 -9.33 -12.87
CA ALA A 89 7.16 -9.47 -11.81
C ALA A 89 7.48 -10.94 -11.52
N ASP A 90 8.72 -11.22 -11.09
CA ASP A 90 9.16 -12.57 -10.72
C ASP A 90 8.32 -13.17 -9.57
N PHE A 91 7.81 -12.30 -8.70
CA PHE A 91 6.96 -12.66 -7.58
C PHE A 91 5.95 -11.54 -7.30
N ILE A 92 4.67 -11.90 -7.20
CA ILE A 92 3.57 -10.98 -6.91
C ILE A 92 2.97 -11.35 -5.55
N MET A 93 2.87 -10.37 -4.66
CA MET A 93 2.21 -10.52 -3.36
C MET A 93 0.94 -9.66 -3.33
N ASN A 94 -0.21 -10.30 -3.38
CA ASN A 94 -1.49 -9.61 -3.22
C ASN A 94 -1.77 -9.39 -1.73
N VAL A 95 -1.67 -8.14 -1.27
CA VAL A 95 -2.03 -7.77 0.10
C VAL A 95 -3.53 -7.94 0.27
N GLN A 96 -3.93 -8.93 1.05
CA GLN A 96 -5.35 -9.22 1.33
C GLN A 96 -5.86 -8.32 2.47
N PRO A 97 -7.16 -7.99 2.48
CA PRO A 97 -7.80 -7.42 3.67
C PRO A 97 -7.61 -8.32 4.90
N LEU A 98 -7.63 -7.72 6.09
CA LEU A 98 -7.53 -8.42 7.36
C LEU A 98 -8.69 -9.40 7.54
N LEU A 99 -8.41 -10.52 8.20
CA LEU A 99 -9.45 -11.43 8.67
C LEU A 99 -10.33 -10.77 9.74
N GLU A 100 -11.54 -11.30 9.96
CA GLU A 100 -12.50 -10.72 10.91
C GLU A 100 -11.89 -10.57 12.33
N ASP A 101 -11.17 -11.58 12.80
CA ASP A 101 -10.52 -11.56 14.13
C ASP A 101 -9.36 -10.54 14.20
N GLU A 102 -8.58 -10.41 13.13
CA GLU A 102 -7.48 -9.44 13.02
C GLU A 102 -8.03 -8.01 12.96
N ALA A 103 -9.09 -7.81 12.18
CA ALA A 103 -9.79 -6.54 12.04
C ALA A 103 -10.42 -6.10 13.36
N TRP A 104 -11.07 -7.03 14.08
CA TRP A 104 -11.62 -6.78 15.40
C TRP A 104 -10.52 -6.44 16.41
N SER A 105 -9.43 -7.22 16.41
CA SER A 105 -8.28 -6.97 17.30
C SER A 105 -7.67 -5.58 17.07
N LEU A 106 -7.45 -5.20 15.81
CA LEU A 106 -6.97 -3.87 15.44
C LEU A 106 -7.95 -2.77 15.87
N PHE A 107 -9.26 -2.98 15.70
CA PHE A 107 -10.26 -2.02 16.13
C PHE A 107 -10.24 -1.79 17.64
N VAL A 108 -10.22 -2.86 18.43
CA VAL A 108 -10.15 -2.79 19.90
C VAL A 108 -8.87 -2.11 20.36
N GLU A 109 -7.73 -2.41 19.71
CA GLU A 109 -6.44 -1.77 20.00
C GLU A 109 -6.52 -0.24 19.82
N LYS A 110 -7.22 0.24 18.79
CA LYS A 110 -7.29 1.68 18.47
C LYS A 110 -8.45 2.42 19.13
N ALA A 111 -9.58 1.76 19.38
CA ALA A 111 -10.75 2.35 20.03
C ALA A 111 -10.72 2.21 21.55
N GLY A 112 -10.03 1.20 22.09
CA GLY A 112 -9.97 0.87 23.51
C GLY A 112 -10.98 -0.19 23.95
N LEU A 113 -10.72 -0.78 25.13
CA LEU A 113 -11.46 -1.97 25.61
C LEU A 113 -12.95 -1.76 25.87
N HIS A 114 -13.42 -0.52 26.02
CA HIS A 114 -14.84 -0.24 26.28
C HIS A 114 -15.76 -0.75 25.15
N VAL A 115 -15.24 -0.90 23.92
CA VAL A 115 -16.00 -1.42 22.77
C VAL A 115 -16.28 -2.92 22.85
N THR A 116 -15.62 -3.64 23.76
CA THR A 116 -15.88 -5.07 23.98
C THR A 116 -17.02 -5.34 24.96
N ALA A 117 -17.52 -4.30 25.63
CA ALA A 117 -18.57 -4.43 26.63
C ALA A 117 -19.94 -4.08 26.06
N ASP A 118 -20.98 -4.73 26.59
CA ASP A 118 -22.35 -4.30 26.37
C ASP A 118 -22.61 -2.93 27.02
N PRO A 119 -23.51 -2.11 26.44
CA PRO A 119 -24.30 -2.39 25.23
C PRO A 119 -23.62 -1.91 23.92
N ILE A 120 -22.33 -1.55 23.95
CA ILE A 120 -21.61 -0.97 22.81
C ILE A 120 -21.18 -2.05 21.81
N ASN A 121 -20.76 -3.22 22.30
CA ASN A 121 -20.17 -4.29 21.50
C ASN A 121 -20.96 -4.66 20.23
N PRO A 122 -22.30 -4.80 20.26
CA PRO A 122 -23.07 -5.15 19.06
C PRO A 122 -22.99 -4.10 17.94
N PHE A 123 -22.86 -2.81 18.27
CA PHE A 123 -22.71 -1.73 17.30
C PHE A 123 -21.28 -1.70 16.74
N ALA A 124 -20.29 -1.76 17.63
CA ALA A 124 -18.88 -1.78 17.27
C ALA A 124 -18.56 -2.94 16.33
N ALA A 125 -19.04 -4.16 16.61
CA ALA A 125 -18.81 -5.33 15.76
C ALA A 125 -19.35 -5.15 14.33
N LYS A 126 -20.53 -4.56 14.19
CA LYS A 126 -21.11 -4.28 12.85
C LYS A 126 -20.38 -3.18 12.12
N ILE A 127 -19.91 -2.15 12.83
CA ILE A 127 -19.07 -1.09 12.26
C ILE A 127 -17.76 -1.69 11.72
N VAL A 128 -17.08 -2.53 12.50
CA VAL A 128 -15.85 -3.22 12.06
C VAL A 128 -16.10 -4.08 10.82
N LYS A 129 -17.21 -4.82 10.81
CA LYS A 129 -17.59 -5.62 9.65
C LYS A 129 -17.77 -4.78 8.37
N ARG A 130 -18.26 -3.54 8.50
CA ARG A 130 -18.39 -2.60 7.37
C ARG A 130 -17.06 -2.03 6.88
N CYS A 131 -15.99 -2.13 7.65
CA CYS A 131 -14.66 -1.74 7.19
C CYS A 131 -14.02 -2.78 6.25
N GLU A 132 -14.66 -3.94 6.06
CA GLU A 132 -14.25 -5.00 5.11
C GLU A 132 -12.77 -5.42 5.24
N GLY A 133 -12.25 -5.41 6.47
CA GLY A 133 -10.86 -5.81 6.74
C GLY A 133 -9.80 -4.78 6.30
N LEU A 134 -10.18 -3.61 5.79
CA LEU A 134 -9.24 -2.57 5.36
C LEU A 134 -8.61 -1.87 6.56
N PRO A 135 -7.29 -2.00 6.82
CA PRO A 135 -6.66 -1.46 8.03
C PRO A 135 -6.87 0.05 8.20
N LEU A 136 -6.77 0.82 7.11
CA LEU A 136 -6.94 2.26 7.16
C LEU A 136 -8.37 2.66 7.56
N ALA A 137 -9.39 2.00 7.02
CA ALA A 137 -10.78 2.24 7.37
C ALA A 137 -11.03 1.90 8.85
N ILE A 138 -10.56 0.73 9.29
CA ILE A 138 -10.68 0.26 10.68
C ILE A 138 -10.06 1.26 11.65
N VAL A 139 -8.80 1.66 11.44
CA VAL A 139 -8.08 2.60 12.31
C VAL A 139 -8.77 3.96 12.35
N THR A 140 -9.26 4.43 11.20
CA THR A 140 -9.95 5.73 11.09
C THR A 140 -11.21 5.74 11.94
N VAL A 141 -12.08 4.74 11.78
CA VAL A 141 -13.33 4.67 12.53
C VAL A 141 -13.08 4.37 14.02
N ALA A 142 -12.15 3.47 14.33
CA ALA A 142 -11.79 3.15 15.71
C ALA A 142 -11.33 4.38 16.48
N ARG A 143 -10.46 5.21 15.88
CA ARG A 143 -9.98 6.44 16.50
C ARG A 143 -11.08 7.49 16.64
N ALA A 144 -11.96 7.60 15.65
CA ALA A 144 -13.10 8.53 15.71
C ALA A 144 -14.05 8.20 16.89
N MET A 145 -14.21 6.91 17.19
CA MET A 145 -15.11 6.42 18.24
C MET A 145 -14.42 6.17 19.60
N ALA A 146 -13.10 6.39 19.72
CA ALA A 146 -12.30 5.92 20.86
C ALA A 146 -12.70 6.50 22.23
N ASN A 147 -13.33 7.67 22.26
CA ASN A 147 -13.78 8.34 23.48
C ASN A 147 -15.32 8.42 23.57
N THR A 148 -16.02 7.63 22.75
CA THR A 148 -17.48 7.63 22.66
C THR A 148 -18.04 6.53 23.54
N HIS A 149 -18.78 6.90 24.57
CA HIS A 149 -19.39 5.94 25.51
C HIS A 149 -20.92 5.87 25.40
N GLY A 150 -21.55 6.78 24.65
CA GLY A 150 -23.00 6.83 24.50
C GLY A 150 -23.52 5.81 23.47
N VAL A 151 -24.43 4.95 23.90
CA VAL A 151 -25.08 3.94 23.03
C VAL A 151 -25.77 4.57 21.82
N GLY A 152 -26.40 5.74 22.02
CA GLY A 152 -27.07 6.47 20.94
C GLY A 152 -26.10 6.95 19.86
N GLU A 153 -24.88 7.33 20.24
CA GLU A 153 -23.83 7.76 19.31
C GLU A 153 -23.32 6.57 18.50
N TRP A 154 -23.11 5.41 19.13
CA TRP A 154 -22.77 4.16 18.46
C TRP A 154 -23.85 3.67 17.50
N ALA A 155 -25.13 3.76 17.91
CA ALA A 155 -26.26 3.42 17.04
C ALA A 155 -26.37 4.39 15.85
N ASN A 156 -26.08 5.67 16.06
CA ASN A 156 -26.06 6.67 14.99
C ASN A 156 -24.92 6.40 14.00
N ALA A 157 -23.70 6.16 14.50
CA ALA A 157 -22.54 5.84 13.66
C ALA A 157 -22.77 4.56 12.83
N GLU A 158 -23.37 3.51 13.42
CA GLU A 158 -23.73 2.29 12.69
C GLU A 158 -24.70 2.59 11.53
N ARG A 159 -25.70 3.46 11.77
CA ARG A 159 -26.69 3.86 10.77
C ARG A 159 -26.08 4.72 9.66
N GLU A 160 -25.32 5.74 10.00
CA GLU A 160 -24.68 6.63 9.01
C GLU A 160 -23.73 5.85 8.10
N MET A 161 -22.96 4.91 8.67
CA MET A 161 -22.08 4.04 7.89
C MET A 161 -22.86 3.03 7.01
N LYS A 162 -24.11 2.71 7.37
CA LYS A 162 -24.99 1.90 6.52
C LYS A 162 -25.50 2.69 5.32
N GLU A 163 -25.79 3.97 5.50
CA GLU A 163 -26.33 4.86 4.47
C GLU A 163 -25.24 5.28 3.47
N SER A 164 -24.03 5.59 3.94
CA SER A 164 -22.92 6.01 3.05
C SER A 164 -22.49 4.94 2.04
N ILE A 165 -22.59 3.66 2.39
CA ILE A 165 -22.25 2.54 1.49
C ILE A 165 -23.31 2.36 0.39
N GLN A 166 -24.56 2.77 0.61
CA GLN A 166 -25.60 2.67 -0.40
C GLN A 166 -25.36 3.65 -1.57
N ASP A 167 -24.72 4.79 -1.31
CA ASP A 167 -24.30 5.73 -2.35
C ASP A 167 -23.06 5.25 -3.14
N ILE A 168 -22.16 4.48 -2.51
CA ILE A 168 -20.92 4.01 -3.15
C ILE A 168 -21.16 2.81 -4.07
N ARG A 169 -22.18 1.98 -3.82
CA ARG A 169 -22.52 0.82 -4.67
C ARG A 169 -22.95 1.17 -6.11
N GLY A 170 -23.05 2.46 -6.45
CA GLY A 170 -23.14 2.94 -7.83
C GLY A 170 -21.82 2.88 -8.61
N THR A 171 -20.68 2.65 -7.94
CA THR A 171 -19.35 2.64 -8.56
C THR A 171 -18.45 1.58 -7.91
N CYS A 172 -18.00 0.63 -8.73
CA CYS A 172 -16.98 -0.39 -8.45
C CYS A 172 -17.45 -1.62 -7.66
N THR A 173 -17.84 -2.65 -8.43
CA THR A 173 -17.86 -4.05 -8.00
C THR A 173 -16.43 -4.52 -7.71
N LEU A 174 -16.15 -4.86 -6.46
CA LEU A 174 -15.03 -5.73 -6.11
C LEU A 174 -15.50 -7.17 -6.29
N ASP A 175 -15.01 -7.84 -7.33
CA ASP A 175 -15.20 -9.29 -7.48
C ASP A 175 -14.41 -10.01 -6.37
N TYR A 176 -15.17 -10.55 -5.42
CA TYR A 176 -14.67 -11.30 -4.29
C TYR A 176 -14.36 -12.73 -4.73
N PHE A 177 -13.08 -13.11 -4.82
CA PHE A 177 -12.69 -14.51 -5.06
C PHE A 177 -12.46 -15.25 -3.73
N PRO A 178 -13.08 -16.41 -3.51
CA PRO A 178 -12.88 -17.20 -2.31
C PRO A 178 -11.50 -17.89 -2.31
N ARG A 179 -10.95 -18.10 -1.11
CA ARG A 179 -9.66 -18.77 -0.87
C ARG A 179 -9.69 -20.22 -1.34
N VAL A 180 -8.57 -20.67 -1.92
CA VAL A 180 -8.24 -22.09 -2.17
C VAL A 180 -7.65 -22.71 -0.90
#